data_AF-A0A318HEB6-F1
#
_entry.id   AF-A0A318HEB6-F1
#
_cell.length_a   1.000
_cell.length_b   1.000
_cell.length_c   1.000
_cell.angle_alpha   90.00
_cell.angle_beta   90.00
_cell.angle_gamma   90.00
#
_symmetry.space_group_name_H-M   'P 1'
#
loop_
_entity.id
_entity.type
_entity.pdbx_description
1 polymer ?
#
loop_
_entity_poly.entity_id
_entity_poly.type
_entity_poly.pdbx_seq_one_letter_code
_entity_poly.pdbx_strand_id
1 'polypeptide(L)'
;MRLVIYSMSVSLDGFIAGPAGDITWGAPDAELFRFHIEQTRPVAAHLCGRGLYQEMLVWETAEQTMSDEAELEFARIWRPIPKVVFSRTHRA
;
A
#
# COMPACT_ATOMS: atom_id res chain seq x y z
N MET A 1 -17.79 16.70 -5.50
CA MET A 1 -17.46 15.78 -4.38
C MET A 1 -16.37 14.83 -4.86
N ARG A 2 -15.45 14.41 -3.99
CA ARG A 2 -14.43 13.39 -4.33
C ARG A 2 -14.82 12.08 -3.65
N LEU A 3 -14.64 10.97 -4.36
CA LEU A 3 -14.88 9.63 -3.82
C LEU A 3 -13.77 9.28 -2.83
N VAL A 4 -14.14 8.74 -1.67
CA VAL A 4 -13.19 8.13 -0.74
C VAL A 4 -13.40 6.63 -0.80
N ILE A 5 -12.34 5.90 -1.13
CA ILE A 5 -12.36 4.45 -1.28
C ILE A 5 -11.60 3.86 -0.09
N TYR A 6 -12.21 2.89 0.58
CA TYR A 6 -11.54 2.07 1.58
C TYR A 6 -11.18 0.73 0.94
N SER A 7 -9.89 0.41 0.89
CA SER A 7 -9.37 -0.78 0.20
C SER A 7 -8.24 -1.40 1.02
N MET A 8 -8.34 -2.70 1.28
CA MET A 8 -7.33 -3.51 1.97
C MET A 8 -7.59 -5.00 1.78
N SER A 9 -6.53 -5.80 1.87
CA SER A 9 -6.64 -7.24 2.05
C SER A 9 -7.19 -7.55 3.44
N VAL A 10 -8.05 -8.58 3.52
CA VAL A 10 -8.67 -9.03 4.77
C VAL A 10 -8.73 -10.55 4.77
N SER A 11 -8.45 -11.17 5.90
CA SER A 11 -8.60 -12.61 6.10
C SER A 11 -10.08 -13.00 6.16
N LEU A 12 -10.37 -14.29 6.00
CA LEU A 12 -11.74 -14.81 6.07
C LEU A 12 -12.42 -14.52 7.43
N ASP A 13 -11.64 -14.53 8.50
CA ASP A 13 -12.06 -14.23 9.88
C ASP A 13 -11.98 -12.73 10.23
N GLY A 14 -11.70 -11.85 9.26
CA GLY A 14 -11.89 -10.40 9.39
C GLY A 14 -10.68 -9.60 9.86
N PHE A 15 -9.47 -10.17 9.81
CA PHE A 15 -8.24 -9.49 10.23
C PHE A 15 -7.48 -8.90 9.04
N ILE A 16 -6.85 -7.75 9.25
CA ILE A 16 -6.09 -7.00 8.23
C ILE A 16 -4.58 -7.04 8.48
N ALA A 17 -4.17 -7.61 9.61
CA ALA A 17 -2.79 -7.78 10.02
C ALA A 17 -2.68 -8.97 10.97
N GLY A 18 -1.50 -9.56 11.06
CA GLY A 18 -1.18 -10.61 12.02
C GLY A 18 -1.11 -10.07 13.46
N PRO A 19 -0.94 -10.94 14.47
CA PRO A 19 -0.89 -10.55 15.87
C PRO A 19 0.23 -9.54 16.20
N ALA A 20 1.30 -9.52 15.42
CA ALA A 20 2.43 -8.59 15.55
C ALA A 20 2.27 -7.32 14.68
N GLY A 21 1.18 -7.19 13.94
CA GLY A 21 0.91 -6.07 13.03
C GLY A 21 1.48 -6.23 11.62
N ASP A 22 2.06 -7.39 11.29
CA ASP A 22 2.57 -7.70 9.96
C ASP A 22 1.44 -7.95 8.95
N ILE A 23 1.69 -7.60 7.68
CA ILE A 23 0.75 -7.75 6.57
C ILE A 23 1.27 -8.72 5.49
N THR A 24 2.39 -9.39 5.75
CA THR A 24 3.10 -10.23 4.77
C THR A 24 2.34 -11.51 4.43
N TRP A 25 1.50 -12.01 5.33
CA TRP A 25 0.63 -13.16 5.11
C TRP A 25 -0.41 -12.96 4.00
N GLY A 26 -0.70 -11.70 3.64
CA GLY A 26 -1.69 -11.31 2.63
C GLY A 26 -1.09 -10.87 1.30
N ALA A 27 0.16 -11.25 1.00
CA ALA A 27 0.80 -10.92 -0.26
C ALA A 27 -0.05 -11.41 -1.45
N PRO A 28 -0.41 -10.53 -2.40
CA PRO A 28 -1.27 -10.90 -3.51
C PRO A 28 -0.52 -11.82 -4.49
N ASP A 29 -1.26 -12.71 -5.14
CA ASP A 29 -0.77 -13.36 -6.35
C ASP A 29 -0.68 -12.36 -7.53
N ALA A 30 -0.18 -12.81 -8.68
CA ALA A 30 0.02 -11.94 -9.83
C ALA A 30 -1.27 -11.30 -10.37
N GLU A 31 -2.40 -12.02 -10.31
CA GLU A 31 -3.70 -11.52 -10.79
C GLU A 31 -4.22 -10.44 -9.85
N LEU A 32 -4.23 -10.72 -8.55
CA LEU A 32 -4.67 -9.79 -7.54
C LEU A 32 -3.74 -8.56 -7.48
N PHE A 33 -2.44 -8.74 -7.68
CA PHE A 33 -1.51 -7.61 -7.72
C PHE A 33 -1.75 -6.72 -8.94
N ARG A 34 -2.04 -7.31 -10.11
CA ARG A 34 -2.45 -6.56 -11.30
C ARG A 34 -3.72 -5.76 -11.05
N PHE A 35 -4.70 -6.32 -10.36
CA PHE A 35 -5.90 -5.59 -9.95
C PHE A 35 -5.55 -4.36 -9.09
N HIS A 36 -4.65 -4.50 -8.11
CA HIS A 36 -4.22 -3.38 -7.26
C HIS A 36 -3.49 -2.28 -8.05
N ILE A 37 -2.67 -2.64 -9.05
CA ILE A 37 -2.05 -1.68 -9.96
C ILE A 37 -3.12 -0.84 -10.65
N GLU A 38 -4.12 -1.47 -11.26
CA GLU A 38 -5.19 -0.77 -11.98
C GLU A 38 -6.06 0.08 -11.05
N GLN A 39 -6.34 -0.39 -9.83
CA GLN A 39 -7.06 0.41 -8.83
C GLN A 39 -6.25 1.62 -8.33
N THR A 40 -4.92 1.55 -8.34
CA THR A 40 -4.06 2.61 -7.84
C THR A 40 -3.87 3.74 -8.86
N ARG A 41 -3.89 3.43 -10.17
CA ARG A 41 -3.73 4.45 -11.24
C ARG A 41 -4.63 5.69 -11.11
N PRO A 42 -5.95 5.58 -10.86
CA PRO A 42 -6.82 6.75 -10.76
C PRO A 42 -6.75 7.48 -9.40
N VAL A 43 -5.97 6.98 -8.44
CA VAL A 43 -5.94 7.52 -7.07
C VAL A 43 -5.19 8.86 -7.05
N ALA A 44 -5.89 9.91 -6.65
CA ALA A 44 -5.33 11.26 -6.56
C ALA A 44 -4.58 11.54 -5.25
N ALA A 45 -4.83 10.76 -4.20
CA ALA A 45 -4.16 10.87 -2.90
C ALA A 45 -4.34 9.56 -2.11
N HIS A 46 -3.33 9.17 -1.34
CA HIS A 46 -3.37 7.99 -0.47
C HIS A 46 -3.49 8.42 0.99
N LEU A 47 -4.51 7.92 1.69
CA LEU A 47 -4.77 8.21 3.10
C LEU A 47 -4.41 6.98 3.93
N CYS A 48 -3.46 7.11 4.86
CA CYS A 48 -3.05 5.97 5.67
C CYS A 48 -2.61 6.37 7.08
N GLY A 49 -2.58 5.40 7.99
CA GLY A 49 -1.93 5.56 9.28
C GLY A 49 -0.41 5.40 9.17
N ARG A 50 0.33 5.92 10.16
CA ARG A 50 1.80 5.83 10.18
C ARG A 50 2.37 4.42 10.02
N GLY A 51 1.77 3.41 10.65
CA GLY A 51 2.26 2.02 10.57
C GLY A 51 2.22 1.50 9.13
N LEU A 52 1.05 1.59 8.47
CA LEU A 52 0.91 1.18 7.08
C LEU A 52 1.85 1.98 6.15
N TYR A 53 1.99 3.29 6.37
CA TYR A 53 2.91 4.08 5.58
C TYR A 53 4.35 3.57 5.66
N GLN A 54 4.81 3.17 6.86
CA GLN A 54 6.15 2.64 7.06
C GLN A 54 6.38 1.32 6.32
N GLU A 55 5.41 0.41 6.36
CA GLU A 55 5.47 -0.84 5.58
C GLU A 55 5.55 -0.57 4.07
N MET A 56 4.84 0.45 3.59
CA MET A 56 4.82 0.83 2.18
C MET A 56 6.08 1.59 1.71
N LEU A 57 7.02 1.95 2.60
CA LEU A 57 8.25 2.65 2.21
C LEU A 57 9.15 1.81 1.29
N VAL A 58 8.98 0.48 1.26
CA VAL A 58 9.69 -0.41 0.33
C VAL A 58 9.54 0.04 -1.13
N TRP A 59 8.38 0.61 -1.49
CA TRP A 59 8.10 1.09 -2.84
C TRP A 59 8.91 2.32 -3.24
N GLU A 60 9.40 3.11 -2.28
CA GLU A 60 10.27 4.26 -2.59
C GLU A 60 11.64 3.81 -3.14
N THR A 61 12.08 2.60 -2.78
CA THR A 61 13.37 2.03 -3.18
C THR A 61 13.26 0.81 -4.10
N ALA A 62 12.06 0.54 -4.65
CA ALA A 62 11.81 -0.64 -5.46
C ALA A 62 12.77 -0.76 -6.66
N GLU A 63 13.09 0.35 -7.33
CA GLU A 63 14.00 0.36 -8.49
C GLU A 63 15.44 -0.06 -8.15
N GLN A 64 15.84 -0.06 -6.88
CA GLN A 64 17.15 -0.54 -6.44
C GLN A 64 17.11 -1.93 -5.78
N THR A 65 15.94 -2.39 -5.34
CA THR A 65 15.80 -3.55 -4.44
C THR A 65 14.97 -4.69 -5.04
N MET A 66 14.20 -4.41 -6.09
CA MET A 66 13.29 -5.35 -6.74
C MET A 66 13.64 -5.49 -8.23
N SER A 67 13.23 -6.61 -8.82
CA SER A 67 13.45 -6.93 -10.23
C SER A 67 12.19 -7.32 -10.98
N ASP A 68 11.07 -7.55 -10.28
CA ASP A 68 9.81 -7.89 -10.92
C ASP A 68 9.17 -6.66 -11.57
N GLU A 69 8.78 -6.78 -12.84
CA GLU A 69 8.29 -5.61 -13.60
C GLU A 69 6.95 -5.08 -13.05
N ALA A 70 6.09 -5.95 -12.51
CA ALA A 70 4.83 -5.49 -11.92
C ALA A 70 5.09 -4.71 -10.62
N GLU A 71 6.05 -5.16 -9.80
CA GLU A 71 6.46 -4.44 -8.59
C GLU A 71 7.03 -3.06 -8.93
N LEU A 72 7.91 -2.99 -9.94
CA LEU A 72 8.48 -1.74 -10.44
C LEU A 72 7.40 -0.81 -11.01
N GLU A 73 6.45 -1.36 -11.75
CA GLU A 73 5.30 -0.62 -12.27
C GLU A 73 4.45 -0.04 -11.14
N PHE A 74 4.10 -0.85 -10.13
CA PHE A 74 3.35 -0.40 -8.96
C PHE A 74 4.11 0.75 -8.26
N ALA A 75 5.41 0.60 -8.02
CA ALA A 75 6.23 1.63 -7.41
C ALA A 75 6.22 2.94 -8.20
N ARG A 76 6.38 2.88 -9.53
CA ARG A 76 6.34 4.07 -10.40
C ARG A 76 4.99 4.79 -10.35
N ILE A 77 3.89 4.05 -10.19
CA ILE A 77 2.54 4.61 -10.07
C ILE A 77 2.31 5.18 -8.66
N TRP A 78 2.69 4.45 -7.61
CA TRP A 78 2.40 4.81 -6.23
C TRP A 78 3.26 5.96 -5.71
N ARG A 79 4.55 6.02 -6.07
CA ARG A 79 5.51 7.05 -5.62
C ARG A 79 5.03 8.49 -5.85
N PRO A 80 4.55 8.90 -7.04
CA PRO A 80 4.11 10.28 -7.28
C PRO A 80 2.77 10.63 -6.60
N ILE A 81 1.98 9.66 -6.14
CA ILE A 81 0.73 9.94 -5.42
C ILE A 81 1.07 10.68 -4.12
N PRO A 82 0.36 11.76 -3.75
CA PRO A 82 0.51 12.39 -2.44
C PRO A 82 0.03 11.47 -1.32
N LYS A 83 0.82 11.30 -0.25
CA LYS A 83 0.45 10.51 0.94
C LYS A 83 0.08 11.45 2.08
N VAL A 84 -1.12 11.28 2.65
CA VAL A 84 -1.55 11.95 3.88
C VAL A 84 -1.50 10.93 5.01
N VAL A 85 -0.51 11.09 5.90
CA VAL A 85 -0.22 10.12 6.96
C VAL A 85 -0.75 10.62 8.29
N PHE A 86 -1.75 9.92 8.84
CA PHE A 86 -2.31 10.22 10.15
C PHE A 86 -1.54 9.49 11.26
N SER A 87 -1.32 10.18 12.38
CA SER A 87 -0.73 9.58 13.55
C SER A 87 -1.24 10.21 14.84
N ARG A 88 -1.30 9.40 15.89
CA ARG A 88 -1.65 9.82 17.25
C ARG A 88 -0.44 10.12 18.13
N THR A 89 0.77 9.84 17.64
CA THR A 89 2.02 10.12 18.38
C THR A 89 2.78 11.27 17.72
N HIS A 90 3.05 12.32 18.50
CA HIS A 90 3.95 13.40 18.11
C HIS A 90 5.38 12.93 18.33
N ARG A 91 6.21 12.93 17.28
CA ARG A 91 7.67 12.79 17.41
C ARG A 91 8.25 14.08 16.83
N ALA A 92 8.97 14.81 17.68
CA ALA A 92 9.74 16.00 17.28
C ALA A 92 10.94 15.58 16.42
#